data_AF-A0AAE1E0Q0-F1
#
_entry.id   AF-A0AAE1E0Q0-F1
#
_cell.length_a   1.000
_cell.length_b   1.000
_cell.length_c   1.000
_cell.angle_alpha   90.00
_cell.angle_beta   90.00
_cell.angle_gamma   90.00
#
_symmetry.space_group_name_H-M   'P 1'
#
loop_
_entity.id
_entity.type
_entity.pdbx_description
1 polymer ?
#
loop_
_entity_poly.entity_id
_entity_poly.type
_entity_poly.pdbx_seq_one_letter_code
_entity_poly.pdbx_strand_id
1 'polypeptide(L)'
;MKKDYNKNLVDIYNRKLKELLDIYAPLKTRIVTDRPSAPWMTSHIKNLKTERRRAERKWHSTSLCVHRDIYRDLNRKLKNAIETAKKYYYCHKIEECLTSKALYNVANTLSGKGGNSQGSIPKTIPADTRHLCRTVDTEQRGEG
;
A
#
# COMPACT_ATOMS: atom_id res chain seq x y z
N MET A 1 -36.92 -41.11 25.63
CA MET A 1 -36.97 -39.94 26.52
C MET A 1 -35.62 -39.30 26.84
N LYS A 2 -34.50 -40.02 27.04
CA LYS A 2 -33.17 -39.38 27.31
C LYS A 2 -32.52 -38.66 26.12
N LYS A 3 -32.93 -38.98 24.88
CA LYS A 3 -32.35 -38.41 23.65
C LYS A 3 -32.69 -36.92 23.46
N ASP A 4 -33.90 -36.53 23.87
CA ASP A 4 -34.43 -35.18 23.67
C ASP A 4 -33.88 -34.16 24.69
N TYR A 5 -33.44 -34.64 25.85
CA TYR A 5 -32.82 -33.83 26.90
C TYR A 5 -31.40 -33.37 26.52
N ASN A 6 -30.57 -34.28 25.99
CA ASN A 6 -29.24 -33.93 25.51
C ASN A 6 -29.29 -32.91 24.36
N LYS A 7 -30.29 -33.04 23.48
CA LYS A 7 -30.51 -32.10 22.39
C LYS A 7 -30.79 -30.68 22.91
N ASN A 8 -31.66 -30.57 23.93
CA ASN A 8 -31.96 -29.29 24.58
C ASN A 8 -30.73 -28.62 25.23
N LEU A 9 -29.87 -29.39 25.89
CA LEU A 9 -28.65 -28.83 26.51
C LEU A 9 -27.68 -28.26 25.46
N VAL A 10 -27.49 -28.99 24.36
CA VAL A 10 -26.67 -28.55 23.24
C VAL A 10 -27.25 -27.29 22.59
N ASP A 11 -28.57 -27.21 22.44
CA ASP A 11 -29.23 -26.04 21.85
C ASP A 11 -29.08 -24.79 22.73
N ILE A 12 -29.20 -24.93 24.06
CA ILE A 12 -28.99 -23.83 25.02
C ILE A 12 -27.54 -23.34 24.95
N TYR A 13 -26.58 -24.26 24.93
CA TYR A 13 -25.16 -23.92 24.82
C TYR A 13 -24.86 -23.14 23.54
N ASN A 14 -25.30 -23.66 22.39
CA ASN A 14 -25.06 -23.02 21.09
C ASN A 14 -25.72 -21.64 21.00
N ARG A 15 -26.94 -21.49 21.55
CA ARG A 15 -27.62 -20.20 21.61
C ARG A 15 -26.85 -19.20 22.46
N LYS A 16 -26.41 -19.60 23.65
CA LYS A 16 -25.66 -18.71 24.56
C LYS A 16 -24.32 -18.29 23.95
N LEU A 17 -23.63 -19.21 23.30
CA LEU A 17 -22.40 -18.90 22.60
C LEU A 17 -22.62 -17.91 21.45
N LYS A 18 -23.69 -18.08 20.68
CA LYS A 18 -24.06 -17.16 19.61
C LYS A 18 -24.41 -15.76 20.13
N GLU A 19 -25.21 -15.68 21.20
CA GLU A 19 -25.54 -14.41 21.88
C GLU A 19 -24.26 -13.67 22.31
N LEU A 20 -23.31 -14.37 22.92
CA LEU A 20 -22.03 -13.77 23.32
C LEU A 20 -21.21 -13.32 22.10
N LEU A 21 -21.18 -14.12 21.04
CA LEU A 21 -20.47 -13.76 19.82
C LEU A 21 -21.06 -12.51 19.17
N ASP A 22 -22.38 -12.39 19.11
CA ASP A 22 -23.06 -11.22 18.53
C ASP A 22 -22.82 -9.95 19.36
N ILE A 23 -22.67 -10.06 20.70
CA ILE A 23 -22.35 -8.93 21.59
C ILE A 23 -20.89 -8.49 21.42
N TYR A 24 -19.93 -9.43 21.49
CA TYR A 24 -18.51 -9.10 21.57
C TYR A 24 -17.81 -9.04 20.20
N ALA A 25 -18.32 -9.76 19.21
CA ALA A 25 -17.76 -9.87 17.87
C ALA A 25 -18.87 -9.86 16.80
N PRO A 26 -19.70 -8.80 16.75
CA PRO A 26 -20.79 -8.71 15.78
C PRO A 26 -20.26 -8.86 14.36
N LEU A 27 -20.98 -9.64 13.56
CA LEU A 27 -20.65 -9.82 12.15
C LEU A 27 -20.82 -8.48 11.42
N LYS A 28 -19.70 -7.91 10.96
CA LYS A 28 -19.68 -6.68 10.18
C LYS A 28 -19.36 -7.01 8.73
N THR A 29 -20.33 -6.84 7.84
CA THR A 29 -20.08 -6.88 6.40
C THR A 29 -19.41 -5.59 5.95
N ARG A 30 -18.33 -5.69 5.20
CA ARG A 30 -17.65 -4.56 4.57
C ARG A 30 -17.62 -4.79 3.07
N ILE A 31 -17.84 -3.73 2.31
CA ILE A 31 -17.67 -3.77 0.87
C ILE A 31 -16.16 -3.70 0.60
N VAL A 32 -15.64 -4.73 -0.05
CA VAL A 32 -14.26 -4.72 -0.55
C VAL A 32 -14.33 -4.23 -1.99
N THR A 33 -13.72 -3.08 -2.26
CA THR A 33 -13.61 -2.57 -3.63
C THR A 33 -12.47 -3.29 -4.33
N ASP A 34 -12.77 -3.98 -5.43
CA ASP A 34 -11.76 -4.56 -6.30
C ASP A 34 -10.94 -3.45 -6.95
N ARG A 35 -9.73 -3.23 -6.42
CA ARG A 35 -8.80 -2.25 -6.97
C ARG A 35 -7.81 -2.97 -7.88
N PRO A 36 -7.92 -2.84 -9.21
CA PRO A 36 -6.97 -3.47 -10.11
C PRO A 36 -5.56 -2.98 -9.81
N SER A 37 -4.60 -3.89 -9.87
CA SER A 37 -3.19 -3.51 -9.81
C SER A 37 -2.89 -2.55 -10.96
N ALA A 38 -2.12 -1.51 -10.68
CA ALA A 38 -1.72 -0.58 -11.73
C ALA A 38 -0.99 -1.35 -12.86
N PRO A 39 -1.20 -0.98 -14.14
CA PRO A 39 -0.65 -1.73 -15.28
C PRO A 39 0.88 -1.86 -15.26
N TRP A 40 1.57 -0.83 -14.74
CA TRP A 40 3.03 -0.79 -14.63
C TRP A 40 3.58 -1.52 -13.40
N MET A 41 2.76 -2.23 -12.61
CA MET A 41 3.19 -2.93 -11.39
C MET A 41 3.59 -4.39 -11.65
N THR A 42 4.75 -4.56 -12.27
CA THR A 42 5.35 -5.87 -12.58
C THR A 42 5.82 -6.62 -11.33
N SER A 43 5.95 -7.95 -11.43
CA SER A 43 6.53 -8.82 -10.38
C SER A 43 7.90 -8.34 -9.90
N HIS A 44 8.76 -7.88 -10.81
CA HIS A 44 10.06 -7.29 -10.48
C HIS A 44 9.96 -6.11 -9.50
N ILE A 45 9.04 -5.17 -9.75
CA ILE A 45 8.81 -4.01 -8.87
C ILE A 45 8.25 -4.47 -7.52
N LYS A 46 7.36 -5.48 -7.51
CA LYS A 46 6.84 -6.06 -6.26
C LYS A 46 7.98 -6.65 -5.42
N ASN A 47 8.91 -7.36 -6.05
CA ASN A 47 10.09 -7.91 -5.36
C ASN A 47 10.99 -6.81 -4.80
N LEU A 48 11.28 -5.76 -5.59
CA LEU A 48 12.04 -4.60 -5.11
C LEU A 48 11.37 -3.89 -3.92
N LYS A 49 10.03 -3.78 -3.90
CA LYS A 49 9.29 -3.24 -2.75
C LYS A 49 9.48 -4.11 -1.51
N THR A 50 9.44 -5.43 -1.66
CA THR A 50 9.65 -6.37 -0.56
C THR A 50 11.06 -6.25 -0.01
N GLU A 51 12.07 -6.24 -0.87
CA GLU A 51 13.48 -6.09 -0.45
C GLU A 51 13.73 -4.74 0.22
N ARG A 52 13.21 -3.64 -0.34
CA ARG A 52 13.29 -2.32 0.29
C ARG A 52 12.69 -2.33 1.69
N ARG A 53 11.52 -2.94 1.89
CA ARG A 53 10.87 -3.06 3.22
C ARG A 53 11.65 -3.95 4.18
N ARG A 54 12.35 -4.98 3.69
CA ARG A 54 13.23 -5.83 4.52
C ARG A 54 14.43 -5.02 5.01
N ALA A 55 15.08 -4.29 4.10
CA ALA A 55 16.20 -3.41 4.45
C ALA A 55 15.80 -2.26 5.38
N GLU A 56 14.64 -1.66 5.14
CA GLU A 56 14.05 -0.61 6.01
C GLU A 56 13.87 -1.13 7.43
N ARG A 57 13.18 -2.27 7.61
CA ARG A 57 13.00 -2.89 8.93
C ARG A 57 14.34 -3.21 9.61
N LYS A 58 15.30 -3.74 8.84
CA LYS A 58 16.64 -4.03 9.37
C LYS A 58 17.36 -2.77 9.83
N TRP A 59 17.30 -1.68 9.05
CA TRP A 59 17.85 -0.39 9.44
C TRP A 59 17.18 0.14 10.72
N HIS A 60 15.85 0.12 10.80
CA HIS A 60 15.13 0.54 12.01
C HIS A 60 15.47 -0.30 13.25
N SER A 61 15.72 -1.60 13.11
CA SER A 61 16.09 -2.44 14.26
C SER A 61 17.54 -2.28 14.71
N THR A 62 18.44 -1.96 13.78
CA THR A 62 19.89 -1.98 14.04
C THR A 62 20.50 -0.58 14.21
N SER A 63 19.89 0.44 13.63
CA SER A 63 20.38 1.83 13.58
C SER A 63 21.79 2.01 12.98
N LEU A 64 22.30 1.01 12.23
CA LEU A 64 23.62 1.09 11.59
C LEU A 64 23.56 1.85 10.25
N CYS A 65 24.62 2.62 9.96
CA CYS A 65 24.79 3.38 8.71
C CYS A 65 24.80 2.47 7.47
N VAL A 66 25.45 1.31 7.54
CA VAL A 66 25.50 0.34 6.42
C VAL A 66 24.09 -0.12 6.02
N HIS A 67 23.20 -0.34 6.99
CA HIS A 67 21.82 -0.74 6.71
C HIS A 67 21.00 0.40 6.12
N ARG A 68 21.27 1.66 6.52
CA ARG A 68 20.70 2.85 5.88
C ARG A 68 21.14 2.95 4.41
N ASP A 69 22.41 2.68 4.11
CA ASP A 69 22.94 2.75 2.75
C ASP A 69 22.32 1.68 1.85
N ILE A 70 22.20 0.45 2.34
CA ILE A 70 21.48 -0.64 1.64
C ILE A 70 20.03 -0.23 1.34
N TYR A 71 19.33 0.34 2.33
CA TYR A 71 17.96 0.84 2.13
C TYR A 71 17.91 1.95 1.06
N ARG A 72 18.83 2.92 1.13
CA ARG A 72 18.92 4.04 0.18
C ARG A 72 19.13 3.53 -1.25
N ASP A 73 19.98 2.53 -1.44
CA ASP A 73 20.24 1.93 -2.74
C ASP A 73 19.03 1.17 -3.28
N LEU A 74 18.36 0.37 -2.43
CA LEU A 74 17.12 -0.33 -2.81
C LEU A 74 16.00 0.66 -3.14
N ASN A 75 15.91 1.77 -2.41
CA ASN A 75 14.95 2.82 -2.69
C ASN A 75 15.20 3.50 -4.04
N ARG A 76 16.47 3.79 -4.37
CA ARG A 76 16.87 4.31 -5.69
C ARG A 76 16.52 3.33 -6.80
N LYS A 77 16.89 2.06 -6.65
CA LYS A 77 16.54 0.98 -7.61
C LYS A 77 15.03 0.89 -7.84
N LEU A 78 14.25 0.91 -6.76
CA LEU A 78 12.79 0.86 -6.84
C LEU A 78 12.21 2.07 -7.57
N LYS A 79 12.67 3.29 -7.26
CA LYS A 79 12.21 4.52 -7.92
C LYS A 79 12.45 4.46 -9.42
N ASN A 80 13.67 4.10 -9.81
CA ASN A 80 14.05 3.97 -11.22
C ASN A 80 13.20 2.90 -11.93
N ALA A 81 13.00 1.73 -11.31
CA ALA A 81 12.18 0.68 -11.89
C ALA A 81 10.72 1.11 -12.12
N ILE A 82 10.13 1.84 -11.16
CA ILE A 82 8.76 2.37 -11.29
C ILE A 82 8.69 3.43 -12.39
N GLU A 83 9.67 4.32 -12.45
CA GLU A 83 9.74 5.38 -13.46
C GLU A 83 9.85 4.79 -14.87
N THR A 84 10.79 3.84 -15.07
CA THR A 84 10.96 3.13 -16.34
C THR A 84 9.68 2.39 -16.75
N ALA A 85 9.05 1.66 -15.83
CA ALA A 85 7.82 0.92 -16.14
C ALA A 85 6.65 1.85 -16.48
N LYS A 86 6.51 2.98 -15.78
CA LYS A 86 5.51 4.00 -16.11
C LYS A 86 5.77 4.62 -17.48
N LYS A 87 7.03 5.00 -17.75
CA LYS A 87 7.43 5.57 -19.05
C LYS A 87 7.11 4.61 -20.17
N TYR A 88 7.54 3.35 -20.06
CA TYR A 88 7.26 2.32 -21.04
C TYR A 88 5.75 2.16 -21.29
N TYR A 89 4.95 2.04 -20.23
CA TYR A 89 3.49 1.90 -20.35
C TYR A 89 2.86 3.07 -21.09
N TYR A 90 3.19 4.31 -20.73
CA TYR A 90 2.58 5.47 -21.36
C TYR A 90 3.10 5.74 -22.77
N CYS A 91 4.39 5.53 -23.04
CA CYS A 91 4.94 5.61 -24.40
C CYS A 91 4.23 4.61 -25.32
N HIS A 92 4.15 3.35 -24.90
CA HIS A 92 3.45 2.32 -25.67
C HIS A 92 1.96 2.65 -25.87
N LYS A 93 1.27 3.08 -24.81
CA LYS A 93 -0.14 3.47 -24.90
C LYS A 93 -0.38 4.66 -25.84
N ILE A 94 0.57 5.58 -25.94
CA ILE A 94 0.53 6.70 -26.88
C ILE A 94 0.75 6.20 -28.31
N GLU A 95 1.69 5.29 -28.54
CA GLU A 95 1.95 4.66 -29.84
C GLU A 95 0.74 3.86 -30.36
N GLU A 96 0.02 3.18 -29.48
CA GLU A 96 -1.21 2.44 -29.82
C GLU A 96 -2.40 3.35 -30.18
N CYS A 97 -2.34 4.65 -29.89
CA CYS A 97 -3.44 5.56 -30.17
C CYS A 97 -3.50 5.93 -31.66
N LEU A 98 -4.44 5.33 -32.38
CA LEU A 98 -4.68 5.62 -33.80
C LEU A 98 -5.43 6.94 -34.06
N THR A 99 -6.13 7.48 -33.07
CA THR A 99 -7.01 8.66 -33.22
C THR A 99 -6.57 9.78 -32.29
N SER A 100 -6.63 11.03 -32.78
CA SER A 100 -6.36 12.25 -31.99
C SER A 100 -7.16 12.30 -30.69
N LYS A 101 -8.44 11.94 -30.70
CA LYS A 101 -9.29 11.87 -29.51
C LYS A 101 -8.76 10.91 -28.44
N ALA A 102 -8.28 9.73 -28.85
CA ALA A 102 -7.71 8.75 -27.92
C ALA A 102 -6.41 9.27 -27.29
N LEU A 103 -5.55 9.89 -28.09
CA LEU A 103 -4.33 10.55 -27.62
C LEU A 103 -4.63 11.68 -26.62
N TYR A 104 -5.57 12.57 -26.94
CA TYR A 104 -5.96 13.66 -26.04
C TYR A 104 -6.59 13.15 -24.74
N ASN A 105 -7.32 12.02 -24.77
CA ASN A 105 -7.79 11.39 -23.54
C ASN A 105 -6.63 10.94 -22.65
N VAL A 106 -5.61 10.27 -23.22
CA VAL A 106 -4.40 9.88 -22.47
C VAL A 106 -3.68 11.11 -21.92
N ALA A 107 -3.50 12.16 -22.73
CA ALA A 107 -2.89 13.41 -22.28
C ALA A 107 -3.68 14.05 -21.12
N ASN A 108 -5.00 14.11 -21.22
CA ASN A 108 -5.86 14.65 -20.16
C ASN A 108 -5.75 13.88 -18.85
N THR A 109 -5.55 12.56 -18.89
CA THR A 109 -5.31 11.75 -17.68
C THR A 109 -3.96 12.08 -17.03
N LEU A 110 -2.91 12.30 -17.84
CA LEU A 110 -1.58 12.67 -17.35
C LEU A 110 -1.53 14.10 -16.79
N SER A 111 -2.28 15.02 -17.41
CA SER A 111 -2.37 16.42 -16.98
C SER A 111 -3.36 16.65 -15.83
N GLY A 112 -3.99 15.59 -15.28
CA GLY A 112 -4.95 15.71 -14.18
C GLY A 112 -6.25 16.43 -14.54
N LYS A 113 -6.53 16.62 -15.84
CA LYS A 113 -7.77 17.25 -16.35
C LYS A 113 -8.92 16.26 -16.51
N GLY A 114 -8.62 14.95 -16.59
CA GLY A 114 -9.60 13.89 -16.78
C GLY A 114 -10.06 13.23 -15.47
N GLY A 115 -11.18 13.68 -14.92
CA GLY A 115 -12.15 12.83 -14.18
C GLY A 115 -11.82 12.39 -12.75
N ASN A 116 -12.59 12.94 -11.82
CA ASN A 116 -12.87 12.53 -10.43
C ASN A 116 -11.74 12.73 -9.40
N SER A 117 -11.70 13.93 -8.83
CA SER A 117 -11.11 14.30 -7.55
C SER A 117 -11.80 13.59 -6.37
N GLN A 118 -11.90 12.26 -6.39
CA GLN A 118 -12.21 11.48 -5.19
C GLN A 118 -10.90 11.09 -4.50
N GLY A 119 -10.22 12.14 -4.04
CA GLY A 119 -8.97 12.06 -3.30
C GLY A 119 -8.90 13.23 -2.35
N SER A 120 -9.93 13.40 -1.51
CA SER A 120 -9.77 14.25 -0.33
C SER A 120 -8.63 13.64 0.48
N ILE A 121 -7.47 14.29 0.46
CA ILE A 121 -6.39 13.98 1.39
C ILE A 121 -7.03 14.04 2.79
N PRO A 122 -6.94 12.98 3.60
CA PRO A 122 -7.53 12.99 4.93
C PRO A 122 -6.99 14.21 5.68
N LYS A 123 -7.89 15.11 6.09
CA LYS A 123 -7.56 16.41 6.70
C LYS A 123 -6.87 16.27 8.07
N THR A 124 -6.84 15.06 8.61
CA THR A 124 -6.18 14.72 9.87
C THR A 124 -5.11 13.68 9.61
N ILE A 125 -3.88 14.15 9.41
CA ILE A 125 -2.69 13.32 9.65
C ILE A 125 -2.52 13.36 11.18
N PRO A 126 -2.71 12.26 11.92
CA PRO A 126 -2.34 12.22 13.33
C PRO A 126 -0.87 12.62 13.42
N ALA A 127 -0.51 13.54 14.32
CA ALA A 127 0.86 13.97 14.51
C ALA A 127 1.77 12.73 14.56
N ASP A 128 2.70 12.63 13.61
CA ASP A 128 3.60 11.49 13.51
C ASP A 128 4.54 11.51 14.71
N THR A 129 4.19 10.74 15.75
CA THR A 129 5.03 10.56 16.94
C THR A 129 6.10 9.48 16.74
N ARG A 130 6.40 9.11 15.48
CA ARG A 130 7.55 8.26 15.15
C ARG A 130 8.82 9.09 15.09
N HIS A 131 9.33 9.33 16.28
CA HIS A 131 10.76 9.32 16.62
C HIS A 131 11.61 10.38 15.94
N LEU A 132 11.91 11.42 16.72
CA LEU A 132 13.13 12.22 16.61
C LEU A 132 14.35 11.28 16.55
N CYS A 133 14.81 10.97 15.34
CA CYS A 133 16.22 10.72 15.13
C CYS A 133 16.88 12.09 15.10
N ARG A 134 17.70 12.34 16.13
CA ARG A 134 18.50 13.55 16.31
C ARG A 134 19.18 13.93 15.00
N THR A 135 18.99 15.18 14.60
CA THR A 135 19.85 15.87 13.65
C THR A 135 21.27 15.88 14.19
N VAL A 136 22.12 15.05 13.59
CA VAL A 136 23.55 15.35 13.44
C VAL A 136 23.86 15.06 11.98
N ASP A 137 24.58 15.98 11.35
CA ASP A 137 25.02 16.04 9.94
C ASP A 137 24.39 17.18 9.12
N THR A 138 24.36 18.39 9.69
CA THR A 138 24.76 19.60 8.94
C THR A 138 26.24 19.81 9.18
N GLU A 139 27.09 19.28 8.30
CA GLU A 139 28.41 19.79 7.95
C GLU A 139 29.01 18.86 6.90
N GLN A 140 29.84 19.39 5.99
CA GLN A 140 30.49 18.72 4.86
C GLN A 140 29.68 18.66 3.55
N ARG A 141 29.26 19.82 3.05
CA ARG A 141 29.31 20.10 1.60
C ARG A 141 30.03 21.43 1.40
N GLY A 142 31.35 21.36 1.36
CA GLY A 142 32.26 22.41 0.93
C GLY A 142 33.57 21.73 0.54
N GLU A 143 34.10 22.15 -0.61
CA GLU A 143 35.40 21.79 -1.20
C GLU A 143 35.43 20.56 -2.13
N GLY A 144 35.75 20.86 -3.39
CA GLY A 144 35.76 19.98 -4.56
C GLY A 144 35.39 20.77 -5.81
#